data_AF-A0A3D1J1M1-F1
#
_entry.id   AF-A0A3D1J1M1-F1
#
_cell.length_a   1.000
_cell.length_b   1.000
_cell.length_c   1.000
_cell.angle_alpha   90.00
_cell.angle_beta   90.00
_cell.angle_gamma   90.00
#
_symmetry.space_group_name_H-M   'P 1'
#
loop_
_entity.id
_entity.type
_entity.pdbx_description
1 polymer ?
#
loop_
_entity_poly.entity_id
_entity_poly.type
_entity_poly.pdbx_seq_one_letter_code
_entity_poly.pdbx_strand_id
1 'polypeptide(L)'
;LLYEWRSLDQQSRNRIVALTDRYEAIWDRVIRTLHQSGDWAAPTRLDRLFMFGALNWTAQWYKPDSGTTIDTLAEQAVQFILRTPSNRSS
;
A
#
# COMPACT_ATOMS: atom_id res chain seq x y z
N LEU A 1 8.84 -15.99 -9.75
CA LEU A 1 9.36 -15.11 -8.66
C LEU A 1 10.57 -15.70 -7.91
N LEU A 2 10.45 -16.71 -7.02
CA LEU A 2 11.63 -17.26 -6.29
C LEU A 2 12.70 -17.91 -7.19
N TYR A 3 12.29 -18.53 -8.30
CA TYR A 3 13.21 -19.14 -9.27
C TYR A 3 13.92 -18.11 -10.16
N GLU A 4 13.20 -17.09 -10.61
CA GLU A 4 13.76 -15.97 -11.40
C GLU A 4 14.74 -15.13 -10.56
N TRP A 5 14.46 -14.92 -9.27
CA TRP A 5 15.33 -14.17 -8.36
C TRP A 5 16.74 -14.78 -8.25
N ARG A 6 16.84 -16.11 -8.22
CA ARG A 6 18.13 -16.82 -8.17
C ARG A 6 18.89 -16.74 -9.49
N SER A 7 18.21 -16.60 -10.63
CA SER A 7 18.84 -16.44 -11.95
C SER A 7 19.21 -14.99 -12.30
N LEU A 8 18.83 -14.01 -11.48
CA LEU A 8 19.25 -12.62 -11.68
C LEU A 8 20.75 -12.45 -11.37
N ASP A 9 21.44 -11.75 -12.27
CA ASP A 9 22.81 -11.29 -12.03
C ASP A 9 22.85 -10.22 -10.92
N GLN A 10 24.05 -9.95 -10.39
CA GLN A 10 24.22 -9.01 -9.28
C GLN A 10 23.73 -7.59 -9.63
N GLN A 11 23.86 -7.19 -10.89
CA GLN A 11 23.40 -5.88 -11.36
C GLN A 11 21.87 -5.76 -11.31
N SER A 12 21.15 -6.80 -11.74
CA SER A 12 19.68 -6.82 -11.71
C SER A 12 19.14 -6.89 -10.28
N ARG A 13 19.80 -7.64 -9.39
CA ARG A 13 19.46 -7.65 -7.96
C ARG A 13 19.61 -6.27 -7.33
N ASN A 14 20.73 -5.59 -7.57
CA ASN A 14 20.96 -4.24 -7.05
C ASN A 14 19.93 -3.23 -7.59
N ARG A 15 19.53 -3.36 -8.85
CA ARG A 15 18.46 -2.53 -9.43
C ARG A 15 17.11 -2.77 -8.75
N ILE A 16 16.74 -4.02 -8.48
CA ILE A 16 15.48 -4.33 -7.79
C ILE A 16 15.51 -3.79 -6.36
N VAL A 17 16.60 -3.97 -5.61
CA VAL A 17 16.75 -3.39 -4.27
C VAL A 17 16.56 -1.86 -4.33
N ALA A 18 17.24 -1.17 -5.25
CA ALA A 18 17.09 0.28 -5.40
C ALA A 18 15.66 0.71 -5.77
N LEU A 19 14.92 -0.10 -6.53
CA LEU A 19 13.51 0.16 -6.84
C LEU A 19 12.61 -0.06 -5.62
N THR A 20 12.84 -1.14 -4.87
CA THR A 20 12.15 -1.43 -3.61
C THR A 20 12.39 -0.32 -2.59
N ASP A 21 13.64 0.10 -2.37
CA ASP A 21 13.99 1.17 -1.43
C ASP A 21 13.29 2.49 -1.77
N ARG A 22 13.24 2.85 -3.07
CA ARG A 22 12.53 4.06 -3.53
C ARG A 22 11.03 3.98 -3.28
N TYR A 23 10.43 2.81 -3.52
CA TYR A 23 9.02 2.58 -3.26
C TYR A 23 8.70 2.64 -1.77
N GLU A 24 9.50 1.99 -0.93
CA GLU A 24 9.35 2.01 0.53
C GLU A 24 9.53 3.41 1.10
N ALA A 25 10.46 4.21 0.58
CA ALA A 25 10.67 5.59 1.01
C ALA A 25 9.45 6.50 0.80
N ILE A 26 8.67 6.28 -0.27
CA ILE A 26 7.41 7.00 -0.51
C ILE A 26 6.42 6.67 0.59
N TRP A 27 6.25 5.38 0.91
CA TRP A 27 5.32 4.94 1.94
C TRP A 27 5.73 5.37 3.34
N ASP A 28 7.01 5.28 3.68
CA ASP A 28 7.52 5.77 4.97
C ASP A 28 7.26 7.27 5.14
N ARG A 29 7.37 8.05 4.07
CA ARG A 29 7.02 9.47 4.10
C ARG A 29 5.53 9.67 4.35
N VAL A 30 4.66 8.97 3.63
CA VAL A 30 3.19 9.07 3.79
C VAL A 30 2.76 8.68 5.21
N ILE A 31 3.23 7.54 5.70
CA ILE A 31 2.88 7.04 7.05
C ILE A 31 3.38 8.00 8.13
N ARG A 32 4.58 8.57 7.97
CA ARG A 32 5.10 9.58 8.90
C ARG A 32 4.25 10.83 8.90
N THR A 33 3.83 11.34 7.73
CA THR A 33 2.94 12.50 7.64
C THR A 33 1.60 12.25 8.32
N LEU A 34 0.98 11.09 8.06
CA LEU A 34 -0.30 10.70 8.68
C LEU A 34 -0.21 10.55 10.20
N HIS A 35 0.93 10.04 10.70
CA HIS A 35 1.18 9.97 12.12
C HIS A 35 1.35 11.36 12.75
N GLN A 36 2.06 12.26 12.06
CA GLN A 36 2.29 13.63 12.52
C GLN A 36 1.03 14.49 12.49
N SER A 37 0.12 14.27 11.54
CA SER A 37 -1.17 14.97 11.47
C SER A 37 -2.20 14.42 12.47
N GLY A 38 -2.00 13.19 12.96
CA GLY A 38 -2.96 12.48 13.82
C GLY A 38 -4.03 11.71 13.04
N ASP A 39 -4.02 11.77 11.70
CA ASP A 39 -4.94 11.04 10.83
C ASP A 39 -4.76 9.52 10.93
N TRP A 40 -3.57 9.08 11.33
CA TRP A 40 -3.28 7.70 11.69
C TRP A 40 -2.56 7.63 13.03
N ALA A 41 -3.33 7.46 14.11
CA ALA A 41 -2.79 7.42 15.47
C ALA A 41 -1.87 6.20 15.67
N ALA A 42 -0.56 6.46 15.77
CA ALA A 42 0.51 5.50 16.09
C ALA A 42 0.41 4.13 15.36
N PRO A 43 0.53 4.07 14.01
CA PRO A 43 0.46 2.82 13.27
C PRO A 43 1.55 1.85 13.73
N THR A 44 1.13 0.66 14.17
CA THR A 44 2.04 -0.41 14.57
C THR A 44 2.69 -1.06 13.35
N ARG A 45 3.72 -1.87 13.58
CA ARG A 45 4.31 -2.70 12.52
C ARG A 45 3.27 -3.64 11.86
N LEU A 46 2.29 -4.12 12.64
CA LEU A 46 1.24 -4.99 12.11
C LEU A 46 0.27 -4.22 11.20
N ASP A 47 -0.09 -2.98 11.55
CA ASP A 47 -0.95 -2.14 10.71
C ASP A 47 -0.32 -1.91 9.33
N ARG A 48 0.99 -1.69 9.29
CA ARG A 48 1.75 -1.56 8.03
C ARG A 48 1.69 -2.86 7.22
N LEU A 49 1.95 -4.01 7.86
CA LEU A 49 1.91 -5.32 7.19
C LEU A 49 0.52 -5.62 6.62
N PHE A 50 -0.55 -5.34 7.38
CA PHE A 50 -1.92 -5.53 6.92
C PHE A 50 -2.30 -4.58 5.79
N MET A 51 -1.92 -3.30 5.89
CA MET A 51 -2.12 -2.32 4.81
C MET A 51 -1.46 -2.80 3.51
N PHE A 52 -0.18 -3.14 3.56
CA PHE A 52 0.54 -3.61 2.37
C PHE A 52 0.01 -4.93 1.84
N GLY A 53 -0.36 -5.87 2.72
CA GLY A 53 -0.97 -7.13 2.33
C GLY A 53 -2.30 -6.91 1.61
N ALA A 54 -3.17 -6.07 2.17
CA ALA A 54 -4.46 -5.73 1.56
C ALA A 54 -4.29 -5.07 0.18
N LEU A 55 -3.45 -4.03 0.07
CA LEU A 55 -3.21 -3.32 -1.18
C LEU A 55 -2.60 -4.21 -2.27
N ASN A 56 -1.63 -5.06 -1.91
CA ASN A 56 -1.04 -6.01 -2.87
C ASN A 56 -2.06 -7.05 -3.34
N TRP A 57 -2.95 -7.51 -2.45
CA TRP A 57 -3.99 -8.47 -2.82
C TRP A 57 -5.07 -7.82 -3.69
N THR A 58 -5.36 -6.53 -3.53
CA THR A 58 -6.31 -5.79 -4.38
C THR A 58 -6.04 -5.95 -5.87
N ALA A 59 -4.77 -5.92 -6.28
CA ALA A 59 -4.40 -6.12 -7.68
C ALA A 59 -4.76 -7.51 -8.24
N GLN A 60 -4.97 -8.53 -7.38
CA GLN A 60 -5.31 -9.88 -7.81
C GLN A 60 -6.80 -10.07 -8.10
N TRP A 61 -7.67 -9.31 -7.44
CA TRP A 61 -9.12 -9.50 -7.55
C TRP A 61 -9.85 -8.30 -8.16
N TYR A 62 -9.26 -7.11 -8.14
CA TYR A 62 -9.90 -5.91 -8.69
C TYR A 62 -10.04 -6.00 -10.22
N LYS A 63 -11.25 -5.72 -10.71
CA LYS A 63 -11.56 -5.63 -12.15
C LYS A 63 -12.32 -4.32 -12.39
N PRO A 64 -11.85 -3.42 -13.27
CA PRO A 64 -12.52 -2.14 -13.53
C PRO A 64 -14.01 -2.25 -13.90
N ASP A 65 -14.38 -3.32 -14.61
CA ASP A 65 -15.73 -3.52 -15.12
C ASP A 65 -16.68 -4.22 -14.11
N SER A 66 -16.21 -4.56 -12.90
CA SER A 66 -17.01 -5.29 -11.91
C SER A 66 -17.81 -4.40 -10.96
N GLY A 67 -18.18 -3.19 -11.39
CA GLY A 67 -19.11 -2.31 -10.66
C GLY A 67 -18.49 -1.39 -9.60
N THR A 68 -17.16 -1.27 -9.53
CA THR A 68 -16.49 -0.28 -8.66
C THR A 68 -15.28 0.31 -9.39
N THR A 69 -15.22 1.64 -9.45
CA THR A 69 -14.08 2.34 -10.06
C THR A 69 -12.86 2.28 -9.15
N ILE A 70 -11.68 2.50 -9.73
CA ILE A 70 -10.43 2.48 -8.96
C ILE A 70 -10.40 3.60 -7.94
N ASP A 71 -11.01 4.75 -8.26
CA ASP A 71 -11.12 5.90 -7.37
C ASP A 71 -11.98 5.56 -6.14
N THR A 72 -13.16 4.96 -6.36
CA THR A 72 -14.02 4.52 -5.26
C THR A 72 -13.36 3.45 -4.39
N LEU A 73 -12.63 2.51 -5.01
CA LEU A 73 -11.84 1.52 -4.26
C LEU A 73 -10.75 2.18 -3.41
N ALA A 74 -10.03 3.16 -3.96
CA ALA A 74 -8.98 3.88 -3.26
C ALA A 74 -9.54 4.64 -2.05
N GLU A 75 -10.66 5.35 -2.20
CA GLU A 75 -11.33 6.06 -1.11
C GLU A 75 -11.76 5.10 0.01
N GLN A 76 -12.40 3.97 -0.34
CA GLN A 76 -12.81 2.97 0.64
C GLN A 76 -11.63 2.31 1.34
N ALA A 77 -10.52 2.06 0.62
CA ALA A 77 -9.30 1.53 1.21
C ALA A 77 -8.71 2.50 2.24
N VAL A 78 -8.67 3.80 1.95
CA VAL A 78 -8.22 4.82 2.91
C VAL A 78 -9.10 4.82 4.16
N GLN A 79 -10.43 4.83 4.01
CA GLN A 79 -11.36 4.76 5.16
C GLN A 79 -11.14 3.50 6.00
N PHE A 80 -10.98 2.34 5.35
CA PHE A 80 -10.73 1.06 6.01
C PHE A 80 -9.41 1.06 6.78
N ILE A 81 -8.32 1.49 6.15
CA ILE A 81 -6.97 1.47 6.74
C ILE A 81 -6.87 2.47 7.90
N LEU A 82 -7.36 3.69 7.70
CA LEU A 82 -7.29 4.76 8.70
C LEU A 82 -8.39 4.65 9.76
N ARG A 83 -9.35 3.74 9.59
CA ARG A 83 -10.55 3.59 10.42
C ARG A 83 -11.31 4.92 10.54
N THR A 84 -11.27 5.73 9.49
CA THR A 84 -11.97 7.01 9.44
C THR A 84 -13.47 6.73 9.28
N PRO A 85 -14.34 7.33 10.10
CA PRO A 85 -15.78 7.21 9.89
C PRO A 85 -16.14 7.74 8.51
N SER A 86 -16.97 7.01 7.77
CA SER A 86 -17.47 7.45 6.47
C SER A 86 -18.28 8.73 6.68
N ASN A 87 -17.79 9.86 6.15
CA ASN A 87 -18.52 11.12 6.11
C ASN A 87 -19.69 10.99 5.13
N ARG A 88 -20.77 10.31 5.54
CA ARG A 88 -22.05 10.38 4.83
C ARG A 88 -22.70 11.69 5.23
N SER A 89 -22.37 12.75 4.49
CA SER A 89 -23.23 13.93 4.41
C SER A 89 -24.61 13.48 3.95
N SER A 90 -25.60 13.67 4.82
CA SER A 90 -27.03 13.50 4.53
C SER A 90 -27.54 14.55 3.55
#